data_AF-A0A402C2A2-F1
#
_entry.id   AF-A0A402C2A2-F1
#
_cell.length_a   1.000
_cell.length_b   1.000
_cell.length_c   1.000
_cell.angle_alpha   90.00
_cell.angle_beta   90.00
_cell.angle_gamma   90.00
#
_symmetry.space_group_name_H-M   'P 1'
#
loop_
_entity.id
_entity.type
_entity.pdbx_description
1 polymer ?
#
loop_
_entity_poly.entity_id
_entity_poly.type
_entity_poly.pdbx_seq_one_letter_code
_entity_poly.pdbx_strand_id
1 'polypeptide(L)'
;MKSTMVIAAGALALGFGAMCAPTATAQDAGYGEYPCSDQFQVPWSLDAWNGTHKVAFSPFGTDNIECVSFYGQTAAYQLDAQGRKHALNPPSGVLGAFVPNLYF
;
A
#
# COMPACT_ATOMS: atom_id res chain seq x y z
N MET A 1 -4.07 53.24 46.80
CA MET A 1 -4.37 52.20 45.78
C MET A 1 -5.88 52.06 45.71
N LYS A 2 -6.50 52.37 44.56
CA LYS A 2 -7.95 52.29 44.33
C LYS A 2 -8.22 51.04 43.50
N SER A 3 -8.97 50.09 44.03
CA SER A 3 -9.40 48.89 43.32
C SER A 3 -10.86 49.07 42.89
N THR A 4 -11.08 49.37 41.62
CA THR A 4 -12.40 49.34 41.00
C THR A 4 -12.53 48.01 40.26
N MET A 5 -13.30 47.08 40.81
CA MET A 5 -13.60 45.78 40.21
C MET A 5 -14.93 45.92 39.46
N VAL A 6 -14.89 45.76 38.13
CA VAL A 6 -16.10 45.74 37.28
C VAL A 6 -16.34 44.30 36.83
N ILE A 7 -17.57 43.85 37.08
CA ILE A 7 -18.22 42.59 36.73
C ILE A 7 -18.53 42.58 35.23
N ALA A 8 -18.38 41.45 34.53
CA ALA A 8 -19.32 41.07 33.46
C ALA A 8 -19.15 39.61 33.03
N ALA A 9 -20.28 38.89 33.06
CA ALA A 9 -20.46 37.51 32.67
C ALA A 9 -20.50 37.34 31.14
N GLY A 10 -20.02 36.20 30.64
CA GLY A 10 -20.19 35.76 29.26
C GLY A 10 -20.82 34.37 29.22
N ALA A 11 -22.12 34.30 28.94
CA ALA A 11 -22.84 33.07 28.65
C ALA A 11 -22.45 32.57 27.24
N LEU A 12 -21.86 31.37 27.15
CA LEU A 12 -21.55 30.73 25.87
C LEU A 12 -22.80 30.00 25.36
N ALA A 13 -23.41 30.56 24.33
CA ALA A 13 -24.55 30.01 23.63
C ALA A 13 -24.15 28.76 22.82
N LEU A 14 -24.90 27.67 22.99
CA LEU A 14 -24.79 26.44 22.20
C LEU A 14 -25.48 26.64 20.85
N GLY A 15 -24.70 26.79 19.78
CA GLY A 15 -25.18 26.79 18.40
C GLY A 15 -24.89 25.47 17.70
N PHE A 16 -25.91 24.64 17.51
CA PHE A 16 -25.85 23.42 16.71
C PHE A 16 -25.59 23.76 15.23
N GLY A 17 -24.36 23.57 14.77
CA GLY A 17 -24.03 23.57 13.35
C GLY A 17 -24.19 22.17 12.76
N ALA A 18 -25.22 21.94 11.95
CA ALA A 18 -25.26 20.78 11.07
C ALA A 18 -24.18 20.95 9.99
N MET A 19 -22.99 20.42 10.26
CA MET A 19 -21.92 20.36 9.27
C MET A 19 -22.30 19.29 8.26
N CYS A 20 -22.79 19.68 7.09
CA CYS A 20 -22.77 18.84 5.91
C CYS A 20 -21.30 18.50 5.64
N ALA A 21 -20.85 17.33 6.10
CA ALA A 21 -19.55 16.81 5.73
C ALA A 21 -19.55 16.64 4.20
N PRO A 22 -18.59 17.22 3.47
CA PRO A 22 -18.48 16.95 2.05
C PRO A 22 -18.28 15.45 1.89
N THR A 23 -19.16 14.80 1.12
CA THR A 23 -18.92 13.43 0.67
C THR A 23 -17.65 13.47 -0.16
N ALA A 24 -16.54 13.04 0.44
CA ALA A 24 -15.31 12.79 -0.26
C ALA A 24 -15.57 11.69 -1.29
N THR A 25 -15.86 12.06 -2.52
CA THR A 25 -15.72 11.14 -3.65
C THR A 25 -14.24 10.81 -3.75
N ALA A 26 -13.87 9.60 -3.38
CA ALA A 26 -12.56 9.04 -3.68
C ALA A 26 -12.42 9.05 -5.20
N GLN A 27 -11.69 10.04 -5.70
CA GLN A 27 -11.35 10.11 -7.11
C GLN A 27 -10.42 8.93 -7.37
N ASP A 28 -10.80 8.03 -8.28
CA ASP A 28 -9.95 6.91 -8.67
C ASP A 28 -8.63 7.46 -9.20
N ALA A 29 -7.59 7.42 -8.36
CA ALA A 29 -6.29 7.99 -8.65
C ALA A 29 -5.51 7.13 -9.66
N GLY A 30 -6.13 6.11 -10.25
CA GLY A 30 -5.47 5.09 -11.06
C GLY A 30 -4.64 4.14 -10.20
N TYR A 31 -4.99 4.00 -8.92
CA TYR A 31 -4.37 3.04 -8.00
C TYR A 31 -5.19 1.75 -8.07
N GLY A 32 -4.67 0.75 -8.77
CA GLY A 32 -5.29 -0.57 -8.85
C GLY A 32 -4.47 -1.60 -8.09
N GLU A 33 -5.06 -2.18 -7.03
CA GLU A 33 -4.55 -3.36 -6.32
C GLU A 33 -5.31 -4.60 -6.83
N TYR A 34 -4.59 -5.65 -7.23
CA TYR A 34 -5.19 -6.88 -7.73
C TYR A 34 -4.30 -8.10 -7.44
N PRO A 35 -4.90 -9.29 -7.24
CA PRO A 35 -4.14 -10.50 -6.98
C PRO A 35 -3.36 -10.90 -8.23
N CYS A 36 -2.09 -11.23 -8.05
CA CYS A 36 -1.19 -11.61 -9.15
C CYS A 36 -0.26 -12.76 -8.78
N SER A 37 -0.64 -13.57 -7.79
CA SER A 37 0.13 -14.72 -7.30
C SER A 37 0.42 -15.77 -8.39
N ASP A 38 -0.48 -15.91 -9.36
CA ASP A 38 -0.34 -16.78 -10.52
C ASP A 38 0.85 -16.42 -11.43
N GLN A 39 1.34 -15.18 -11.36
CA GLN A 39 2.51 -14.73 -12.10
C GLN A 39 3.83 -15.14 -11.45
N PHE A 40 3.81 -15.64 -10.20
CA PHE A 40 5.00 -15.94 -9.42
C PHE A 40 5.17 -17.43 -9.18
N GLN A 41 6.43 -17.88 -9.19
CA GLN A 41 6.84 -19.23 -8.88
C GLN A 41 7.96 -19.21 -7.84
N VAL A 42 7.98 -20.21 -6.97
CA VAL A 42 9.09 -20.41 -6.04
C VAL A 42 10.34 -20.86 -6.80
N PRO A 43 11.56 -20.55 -6.33
CA PRO A 43 12.81 -20.77 -7.08
C PRO A 43 13.12 -22.25 -7.37
N TRP A 44 12.53 -23.15 -6.60
CA TRP A 44 12.67 -24.60 -6.71
C TRP A 44 11.54 -25.26 -7.52
N SER A 45 10.60 -24.48 -8.07
CA SER A 45 9.62 -24.98 -9.03
C SER A 45 10.33 -25.34 -10.34
N LEU A 46 9.93 -26.45 -10.97
CA LEU A 46 10.55 -26.96 -12.20
C LEU A 46 10.56 -25.92 -13.33
N ASP A 47 9.55 -25.07 -13.38
CA ASP A 47 9.31 -24.08 -14.43
C ASP A 47 9.62 -22.64 -13.99
N ALA A 48 10.23 -22.44 -12.83
CA ALA A 48 10.49 -21.10 -12.28
C ALA A 48 11.38 -20.24 -13.20
N TRP A 49 12.36 -20.87 -13.86
CA TRP A 49 13.41 -20.18 -14.60
C TRP A 49 13.25 -20.25 -16.12
N ASN A 50 12.10 -20.72 -16.62
CA ASN A 50 11.84 -20.82 -18.05
C ASN A 50 11.43 -19.47 -18.71
N GLY A 51 11.34 -18.40 -17.92
CA GLY A 51 11.01 -17.04 -18.37
C GLY A 51 9.52 -16.73 -18.46
N THR A 52 8.64 -17.70 -18.17
CA THR A 52 7.17 -17.51 -18.20
C THR A 52 6.66 -16.86 -16.93
N HIS A 53 7.31 -17.12 -15.80
CA HIS A 53 6.91 -16.64 -14.48
C HIS A 53 8.00 -15.76 -13.84
N LYS A 54 7.57 -14.90 -12.94
CA LYS A 54 8.45 -14.21 -11.99
C LYS A 54 8.87 -15.20 -10.91
N VAL A 55 10.11 -15.11 -10.44
CA VAL A 55 10.63 -15.97 -9.36
C VAL A 55 10.61 -15.18 -8.07
N ALA A 56 9.79 -15.60 -7.10
CA ALA A 56 9.74 -14.96 -5.78
C ALA A 56 10.59 -15.73 -4.76
N PHE A 57 11.59 -15.07 -4.19
CA PHE A 57 12.26 -15.53 -2.98
C PHE A 57 11.59 -14.89 -1.77
N SER A 58 10.60 -15.58 -1.21
CA SER A 58 9.93 -15.15 0.01
C SER A 58 9.81 -16.29 1.02
N PRO A 59 9.94 -16.02 2.34
CA PRO A 59 9.66 -17.01 3.38
C PRO A 59 8.19 -17.46 3.43
N PHE A 60 7.26 -16.73 2.80
CA PHE A 60 5.84 -17.09 2.76
C PHE A 60 5.42 -17.79 1.46
N GLY A 61 6.37 -18.15 0.60
CA GLY A 61 6.08 -18.79 -0.69
C GLY A 61 5.60 -17.80 -1.74
N THR A 62 4.64 -18.20 -2.57
CA THR A 62 4.05 -17.38 -3.66
C THR A 62 2.57 -17.07 -3.48
N ASP A 63 1.97 -17.51 -2.38
CA ASP A 63 0.57 -17.22 -2.08
C ASP A 63 0.40 -15.75 -1.63
N ASN A 64 -0.81 -15.21 -1.85
CA ASN A 64 -1.23 -13.87 -1.42
C ASN A 64 -0.28 -12.74 -1.87
N ILE A 65 0.25 -12.87 -3.08
CA ILE A 65 0.94 -11.78 -3.78
C ILE A 65 -0.08 -10.92 -4.51
N GLU A 66 -0.01 -9.63 -4.23
CA GLU A 66 -0.82 -8.57 -4.81
C GLU A 66 0.09 -7.65 -5.63
N CYS A 67 -0.45 -7.16 -6.74
CA CYS A 67 0.21 -6.21 -7.61
C CYS A 67 -0.53 -4.87 -7.50
N VAL A 68 0.25 -3.81 -7.40
CA VAL A 68 -0.24 -2.44 -7.51
C VAL A 68 0.24 -1.84 -8.81
N SER A 69 -0.69 -1.29 -9.60
CA SER A 69 -0.37 -0.49 -10.78
C SER A 69 -0.73 0.97 -10.53
N PHE A 70 0.20 1.86 -10.86
CA PHE A 70 0.01 3.31 -10.78
C PHE A 70 0.79 4.00 -11.90
N TYR A 71 0.08 4.69 -12.81
CA TYR A 71 0.66 5.38 -13.97
C TYR A 71 1.67 4.54 -14.78
N GLY A 72 1.37 3.24 -14.99
CA GLY A 72 2.22 2.32 -15.75
C GLY A 72 3.42 1.76 -14.98
N GLN A 73 3.60 2.14 -13.72
CA GLN A 73 4.53 1.49 -12.80
C GLN A 73 3.80 0.36 -12.07
N THR A 74 4.39 -0.83 -12.05
CA THR A 74 3.86 -1.97 -11.30
C THR A 74 4.81 -2.34 -10.16
N ALA A 75 4.28 -2.41 -8.94
CA ALA A 75 4.98 -3.00 -7.81
C ALA A 75 4.23 -4.25 -7.34
N ALA A 76 4.95 -5.17 -6.70
CA ALA A 76 4.39 -6.37 -6.12
C ALA A 76 4.70 -6.38 -4.62
N TYR A 77 3.79 -6.95 -3.84
CA TYR A 77 4.05 -7.25 -2.43
C TYR A 77 3.29 -8.51 -2.04
N GLN A 78 3.78 -9.15 -1.00
CA GLN A 78 3.14 -10.30 -0.41
C GLN A 78 2.51 -9.96 0.93
N LEU A 79 1.33 -10.52 1.17
CA LEU A 79 0.68 -10.47 2.47
C LEU A 79 1.12 -11.67 3.32
N ASP A 80 1.54 -11.40 4.55
CA ASP A 80 1.70 -12.48 5.53
C ASP A 80 0.36 -12.91 6.14
N ALA A 81 0.39 -13.94 6.98
CA ALA A 81 -0.80 -14.46 7.65
C ALA A 81 -1.49 -13.45 8.58
N GLN A 82 -0.82 -12.34 8.93
CA GLN A 82 -1.37 -11.24 9.72
C GLN A 82 -1.84 -10.06 8.84
N GLY A 83 -1.76 -10.19 7.51
CA GLY A 83 -2.13 -9.16 6.54
C GLY A 83 -1.10 -8.03 6.39
N ARG A 84 0.14 -8.20 6.87
CA ARG A 84 1.19 -7.20 6.68
C ARG A 84 1.78 -7.32 5.27
N LYS A 85 1.95 -6.18 4.61
CA LYS A 85 2.52 -6.06 3.26
C LYS A 85 4.05 -6.11 3.31
N HIS A 86 4.63 -7.03 2.55
CA HIS A 86 6.08 -7.18 2.36
C HIS A 86 6.40 -6.95 0.88
N ALA A 87 7.14 -5.89 0.56
CA ALA A 87 7.46 -5.55 -0.83
C ALA A 87 8.29 -6.66 -1.47
N LEU A 88 7.92 -7.05 -2.69
CA LEU A 88 8.68 -7.94 -3.55
C LEU A 88 9.29 -7.09 -4.66
N ASN A 89 10.60 -6.84 -4.57
CA ASN A 89 11.30 -5.97 -5.51
C ASN A 89 12.23 -6.77 -6.41
N PRO A 90 12.33 -6.40 -7.70
CA PRO A 90 13.37 -6.95 -8.53
C PRO A 90 14.76 -6.46 -8.08
N PRO A 91 15.82 -7.27 -8.26
CA PRO A 91 17.17 -6.84 -7.99
C PRO A 91 17.53 -5.65 -8.89
N SER A 92 18.35 -4.74 -8.36
CA SER A 92 18.92 -3.63 -9.11
C SER A 92 20.36 -3.94 -9.58
N GLY A 93 20.88 -3.11 -10.48
CA GLY A 93 22.25 -3.22 -10.97
C GLY A 93 22.52 -4.48 -11.80
N VAL A 94 23.72 -5.06 -11.63
CA VAL A 94 24.19 -6.20 -12.43
C VAL A 94 23.28 -7.42 -12.27
N LEU A 95 22.80 -7.70 -11.06
CA LEU A 95 21.86 -8.81 -10.84
C LEU A 95 20.53 -8.58 -11.56
N GLY A 96 19.98 -7.36 -11.51
CA GLY A 96 18.78 -7.00 -12.27
C GLY A 96 18.91 -7.20 -13.78
N ALA A 97 20.11 -7.01 -14.32
CA ALA A 97 20.37 -7.22 -15.74
C ALA A 97 20.40 -8.70 -16.15
N PHE A 98 20.80 -9.61 -15.26
CA PHE A 98 20.92 -11.04 -15.54
C PHE A 98 19.71 -11.87 -15.09
N VAL A 99 19.00 -11.41 -14.06
CA VAL A 99 17.80 -12.09 -13.52
C VAL A 99 16.65 -11.08 -13.34
N PRO A 100 16.14 -10.51 -14.45
CA PRO A 100 15.10 -9.46 -14.39
C PRO A 100 13.75 -9.98 -13.87
N ASN A 101 13.56 -11.30 -13.88
CA ASN A 101 12.36 -11.98 -13.39
C ASN A 101 12.46 -12.37 -11.91
N LEU A 102 13.57 -12.11 -11.21
CA LEU A 102 13.74 -12.39 -9.78
C LEU A 102 13.09 -11.29 -8.92
N TYR A 103 12.43 -11.67 -7.82
CA TYR A 103 11.80 -10.79 -6.84
C TYR A 103 12.05 -11.27 -5.42
N PHE A 104 12.32 -10.36 -4.47
CA PHE A 104 12.58 -10.66 -3.06
C PHE A 104 12.32 -9.45 -2.15
#